data_AF-A0A6B3FK22-F1
#
_entry.id   AF-A0A6B3FK22-F1
#
_cell.length_a   1.000
_cell.length_b   1.000
_cell.length_c   1.000
_cell.angle_alpha   90.00
_cell.angle_beta   90.00
_cell.angle_gamma   90.00
#
_symmetry.space_group_name_H-M   'P 1'
#
loop_
_entity.id
_entity.type
_entity.pdbx_description
1 polymer ?
#
loop_
_entity_poly.entity_id
_entity_poly.type
_entity_poly.pdbx_seq_one_letter_code
_entity_poly.pdbx_strand_id
1 'polypeptide(L)' 'LGIFHAVTGMHGDILVPEDRLRAALARSVRGESDLEAEIASLLGKPWDDELETFRHAGEGAPVRWLHQVV' A
#
# COMPACT_ATOMS: atom_id res chain seq x y z
N LEU A 1 -0.15 -9.65 4.19
CA LEU A 1 0.14 -8.92 2.93
C LEU A 1 1.54 -9.31 2.43
N GLY A 2 1.80 -9.31 1.11
CA GLY A 2 3.15 -9.53 0.57
C GLY A 2 4.04 -8.29 0.70
N ILE A 3 5.16 -8.24 -0.01
CA ILE A 3 5.99 -7.02 -0.10
C ILE A 3 5.29 -5.99 -0.97
N PHE A 4 5.08 -4.79 -0.44
CA PHE A 4 4.68 -3.63 -1.24
C PHE A 4 5.91 -2.83 -1.67
N HIS A 5 5.96 -2.46 -2.94
CA HIS A 5 7.01 -1.62 -3.50
C HIS A 5 6.41 -0.54 -4.40
N ALA A 6 6.74 0.70 -4.07
CA ALA A 6 6.33 1.89 -4.79
C ALA A 6 7.50 2.86 -4.90
N VAL A 7 7.49 3.66 -5.97
CA VAL A 7 8.41 4.79 -6.11
C VAL A 7 7.79 5.95 -5.37
N THR A 8 8.52 6.54 -4.42
CA THR A 8 8.07 7.70 -3.66
C THR A 8 8.75 8.97 -4.13
N GLY A 9 7.97 10.04 -4.28
CA GLY A 9 8.45 11.38 -4.56
C GLY A 9 9.06 12.05 -3.33
N MET A 10 9.63 13.24 -3.52
CA MET A 10 10.28 14.01 -2.45
C MET A 10 9.33 14.40 -1.31
N HIS A 11 8.02 14.42 -1.57
CA HIS A 11 7.01 14.80 -0.60
C HIS A 11 6.28 13.60 0.01
N GLY A 12 6.72 12.37 -0.29
CA GLY A 12 6.04 11.15 0.16
C GLY A 12 4.85 10.74 -0.69
N ASP A 13 4.63 11.40 -1.84
CA ASP A 13 3.68 10.97 -2.85
C ASP A 13 4.12 9.65 -3.51
N ILE A 14 3.16 8.80 -3.87
CA ILE A 14 3.44 7.56 -4.60
C ILE A 14 3.31 7.83 -6.09
N LEU A 15 4.38 7.55 -6.82
CA LEU A 15 4.41 7.58 -8.28
C LEU A 15 3.93 6.23 -8.82
N VAL A 16 2.78 6.26 -9.50
CA VAL A 16 2.22 5.10 -10.19
C VAL A 16 2.47 5.25 -11.70
N PRO A 17 3.25 4.35 -12.32
CA PRO A 17 3.42 4.34 -13.78
C PRO A 17 2.08 4.16 -14.50
N GLU A 18 1.94 4.83 -15.64
CA GLU A 18 0.72 4.79 -16.45
C GLU A 18 0.31 3.37 -16.83
N ASP A 19 1.27 2.50 -17.17
CA ASP A 19 0.99 1.09 -17.50
C ASP A 19 0.31 0.33 -16.36
N ARG A 20 0.65 0.64 -15.09
CA ARG A 20 0.01 0.02 -13.93
C ARG A 20 -1.44 0.49 -13.78
N LEU A 21 -1.71 1.77 -14.02
CA LEU A 21 -3.07 2.32 -14.04
C LEU A 21 -3.91 1.72 -15.17
N ARG A 22 -3.33 1.58 -16.37
CA ARG A 22 -4.00 0.93 -17.51
C ARG A 22 -4.31 -0.53 -17.21
N ALA A 23 -3.39 -1.26 -16.58
CA ALA A 23 -3.61 -2.65 -16.18
C ALA A 23 -4.74 -2.79 -15.15
N ALA A 24 -4.76 -1.93 -14.13
CA ALA A 24 -5.84 -1.86 -13.14
C ALA A 24 -7.21 -1.60 -13.80
N LEU A 25 -7.27 -0.62 -14.69
CA LEU A 25 -8.49 -0.32 -15.44
C LEU A 25 -8.93 -1.50 -16.30
N ALA A 26 -8.01 -2.16 -17.01
CA ALA A 26 -8.32 -3.30 -17.85
C ALA A 26 -8.88 -4.48 -17.04
N ARG A 27 -8.38 -4.73 -15.83
CA ARG A 27 -8.92 -5.74 -14.90
C ARG A 27 -10.34 -5.39 -14.46
N SER A 28 -10.56 -4.12 -14.13
CA SER A 28 -11.87 -3.66 -13.70
C SER A 28 -12.93 -3.73 -14.80
N VAL A 29 -12.57 -3.37 -16.03
CA VAL A 29 -13.47 -3.52 -17.20
C VAL A 29 -13.82 -4.99 -17.47
N ARG A 30 -12.92 -5.93 -17.15
CA ARG A 30 -13.19 -7.37 -17.24
C ARG A 30 -14.04 -7.91 -16.08
N GLY A 31 -14.38 -7.08 -15.08
CA GLY A 31 -15.13 -7.48 -13.89
C GLY A 31 -14.33 -8.37 -12.94
N GLU A 32 -12.99 -8.39 -13.06
CA GLU A 32 -12.11 -9.16 -12.17
C GLU A 32 -12.00 -8.52 -10.78
N SER A 33 -12.13 -7.19 -10.72
CA SER A 33 -12.06 -6.39 -9.49
C SER A 33 -12.69 -5.01 -9.68
N ASP A 34 -13.07 -4.35 -8.59
CA ASP A 34 -13.49 -2.96 -8.64
C ASP A 34 -12.30 -2.03 -8.85
N LEU A 35 -12.50 -0.99 -9.67
CA LEU A 35 -11.45 0.00 -9.96
C LEU A 35 -10.93 0.67 -8.68
N GLU A 36 -11.84 0.96 -7.74
CA GLU A 36 -11.49 1.52 -6.43
C GLU A 36 -10.54 0.60 -5.66
N ALA A 37 -10.80 -0.72 -5.68
CA ALA A 37 -9.95 -1.70 -5.01
C ALA A 37 -8.57 -1.82 -5.66
N GLU A 38 -8.48 -1.78 -7.00
CA GLU A 38 -7.20 -1.77 -7.70
C GLU A 38 -6.40 -0.50 -7.40
N ILE A 39 -7.06 0.67 -7.38
CA ILE A 39 -6.40 1.94 -7.03
C ILE A 39 -5.91 1.90 -5.58
N ALA A 40 -6.74 1.44 -4.64
CA ALA A 40 -6.35 1.29 -3.24
C ALA A 40 -5.12 0.36 -3.09
N SER A 41 -5.07 -0.71 -3.87
CA SER A 41 -3.92 -1.62 -3.92
C SER A 41 -2.66 -0.93 -4.46
N LEU A 42 -2.78 -0.17 -5.56
CA LEU A 42 -1.65 0.58 -6.15
C LEU A 42 -1.10 1.65 -5.21
N LEU A 43 -1.95 2.25 -4.39
CA LEU A 43 -1.56 3.25 -3.39
C LEU A 43 -1.05 2.63 -2.07
N GLY A 44 -1.06 1.30 -1.94
CA GLY A 44 -0.58 0.64 -0.73
C GLY A 44 -1.53 0.74 0.47
N LYS A 45 -2.79 1.14 0.26
CA LYS A 45 -3.78 1.32 1.34
C LYS A 45 -3.90 0.12 2.29
N PRO A 46 -3.91 -1.15 1.82
CA PRO A 46 -3.98 -2.30 2.72
C PRO A 46 -2.80 -2.36 3.69
N TRP A 47 -1.61 -1.94 3.24
CA TRP A 47 -0.42 -1.87 4.10
C TRP A 47 -0.51 -0.69 5.04
N ASP A 48 -0.96 0.48 4.57
CA ASP A 48 -1.19 1.63 5.45
C ASP A 48 -2.16 1.26 6.59
N ASP A 49 -3.30 0.64 6.26
CA ASP A 49 -4.31 0.21 7.23
C ASP A 49 -3.73 -0.82 8.25
N GLU A 50 -2.88 -1.76 7.81
CA GLU A 50 -2.17 -2.68 8.74
C GLU A 50 -1.14 -1.92 9.59
N LEU A 51 -0.44 -0.94 9.01
CA LEU A 51 0.61 -0.17 9.67
C LEU A 51 0.08 0.93 10.59
N GLU A 52 -1.19 1.36 10.44
CA GLU A 52 -1.84 2.35 11.30
C GLU A 52 -1.73 1.97 12.79
N THR A 53 -1.82 0.68 13.12
CA THR A 53 -1.69 0.18 14.50
C THR A 53 -0.33 0.53 15.12
N PHE A 54 0.72 0.67 14.31
CA PHE A 54 2.07 0.99 14.74
C PHE A 54 2.38 2.50 14.72
N ARG A 55 1.49 3.33 14.18
CA ARG A 55 1.68 4.79 14.08
C ARG A 55 1.69 5.48 15.45
N HIS A 56 1.04 4.88 16.44
CA HIS A 56 0.92 5.44 17.79
C HIS A 56 2.09 5.14 18.75
N ALA A 57 3.28 4.84 18.23
CA ALA A 57 4.50 4.71 19.04
C ALA A 57 5.08 6.09 19.44
N GLY A 58 4.30 6.90 20.16
CA GLY A 58 4.74 8.06 20.95
C GLY A 58 4.83 7.72 22.44
N GLU A 59 5.67 8.43 23.21
CA GLU A 59 6.08 8.11 24.59
C GLU A 59 5.11 7.26 25.44
N GLY A 60 5.55 6.07 25.85
CA GLY A 60 4.84 5.18 26.79
C GLY A 60 4.18 3.94 26.16
N ALA A 61 4.12 3.82 24.84
CA ALA A 61 3.61 2.62 24.17
C ALA A 61 4.66 1.47 24.17
N PRO A 62 4.29 0.22 24.52
CA PRO A 62 5.22 -0.91 24.50
C PRO A 62 5.67 -1.18 23.06
N VAL A 63 6.97 -0.94 22.79
CA VAL A 63 7.61 -1.15 21.49
C VAL A 63 7.51 -2.63 21.11
N ARG A 64 6.80 -2.92 20.03
CA ARG A 64 6.66 -4.26 19.47
C ARG A 64 7.50 -4.35 18.20
N TRP A 65 8.63 -5.05 18.28
CA TRP A 65 9.57 -5.20 17.18
C TRP A 65 9.01 -6.09 16.07
N LEU A 66 9.16 -5.66 14.81
CA LEU A 66 8.94 -6.51 13.64
C LEU A 66 10.07 -7.54 13.58
N HIS A 67 9.73 -8.82 13.83
CA HIS A 67 10.68 -9.92 13.82
C HIS A 67 11.04 -10.30 12.37
N GLN A 68 12.29 -10.09 11.97
CA GLN A 68 12.82 -10.54 10.69
C GLN A 68 13.03 -12.06 10.75
N VAL A 69 12.28 -12.82 9.95
CA VAL A 69 12.56 -14.24 9.71
C VAL A 69 13.67 -14.32 8.66
N VAL A 70 14.81 -14.89 9.05
CA VAL A 70 15.95 -15.23 8.17
C VAL A 70 15.69 -16.53 7.41
#